data_AF-A0A935M2T5-F1
#
_entry.id   AF-A0A935M2T5-F1
#
_cell.length_a   1.000
_cell.length_b   1.000
_cell.length_c   1.000
_cell.angle_alpha   90.00
_cell.angle_beta   90.00
_cell.angle_gamma   90.00
#
_symmetry.space_group_name_H-M   'P 1'
#
loop_
_entity.id
_entity.type
_entity.pdbx_description
1 polymer ?
#
loop_
_entity_poly.entity_id
_entity_poly.type
_entity_poly.pdbx_seq_one_letter_code
_entity_poly.pdbx_strand_id
1 'polypeptide(L)' 'MFRLLGILLALYVVRCLSTGEVFAKSGPWGKTCRREEDTFEYWGAIVVYVGIVLALFFWF' A
#
# COMPACT_ATOMS: atom_id res chain seq x y z
N MET A 1 11.42 -8.56 14.89
CA MET A 1 9.98 -8.50 15.21
C MET A 1 9.16 -7.86 14.08
N PHE A 2 9.64 -6.78 13.47
CA PHE A 2 8.95 -6.03 12.40
C PHE A 2 8.78 -6.79 11.06
N ARG A 3 9.54 -7.86 10.82
CA ARG A 3 9.39 -8.72 9.63
C ARG A 3 7.96 -9.24 9.43
N LEU A 4 7.24 -9.55 10.51
CA LEU A 4 5.86 -10.04 10.41
C LEU A 4 4.90 -8.95 9.92
N LEU A 5 5.10 -7.71 10.36
CA LEU A 5 4.40 -6.53 9.84
C LEU A 5 4.77 -6.25 8.38
N GLY A 6 6.06 -6.42 8.03
CA GLY A 6 6.52 -6.32 6.64
C GLY A 6 5.84 -7.34 5.73
N ILE A 7 5.73 -8.60 6.16
CA ILE A 7 5.03 -9.66 5.41
C ILE A 7 3.55 -9.32 5.25
N LEU A 8 2.87 -8.92 6.33
CA LEU A 8 1.45 -8.52 6.28
C LEU A 8 1.21 -7.36 5.30
N LEU A 9 2.09 -6.35 5.34
CA LEU A 9 1.98 -5.21 4.45
C LEU A 9 2.29 -5.60 2.99
N ALA A 10 3.27 -6.48 2.75
CA ALA A 10 3.54 -7.01 1.42
C ALA A 10 2.35 -7.79 0.85
N LEU A 11 1.70 -8.63 1.67
CA LEU A 11 0.48 -9.33 1.29
C LEU A 11 -0.66 -8.35 0.96
N TYR A 12 -0.79 -7.28 1.73
CA TYR A 12 -1.76 -6.22 1.45
C TYR A 12 -1.49 -5.55 0.10
N VAL A 13 -0.22 -5.23 -0.21
CA VAL A 13 0.16 -4.66 -1.52
C VAL A 13 -0.19 -5.63 -2.66
N VAL A 14 0.10 -6.92 -2.52
CA VAL A 14 -0.25 -7.95 -3.53
C VAL A 14 -1.76 -8.04 -3.73
N ARG A 15 -2.54 -7.97 -2.63
CA ARG A 15 -3.99 -7.89 -2.70
C ARG A 15 -4.42 -6.65 -3.48
N CYS A 16 -3.90 -5.47 -3.15
CA CYS A 16 -4.23 -4.22 -3.84
C CYS A 16 -3.89 -4.25 -5.33
N LEU A 17 -2.79 -4.90 -5.72
CA LEU A 17 -2.42 -5.12 -7.12
C LEU A 17 -3.39 -6.07 -7.83
N SER A 18 -3.86 -7.10 -7.14
CA SER A 18 -4.80 -8.09 -7.70
C SER A 18 -6.21 -7.53 -7.87
N THR A 19 -6.71 -6.77 -6.88
CA THR A 19 -8.04 -6.16 -6.95
C THR A 19 -8.04 -4.88 -7.78
N GLY A 20 -6.88 -4.25 -7.99
CA GLY A 20 -6.78 -2.92 -8.60
C GLY A 20 -7.33 -1.79 -7.72
N GLU A 21 -7.49 -2.04 -6.41
CA GLU A 21 -8.03 -1.09 -5.44
C GLU A 21 -7.08 -0.95 -4.26
N VAL A 22 -6.78 0.28 -3.85
CA VAL A 22 -5.95 0.58 -2.68
C VAL A 22 -6.70 1.53 -1.76
N PHE A 23 -6.75 1.20 -0.47
CA PHE A 23 -7.28 2.13 0.52
C PHE A 23 -6.17 3.10 0.92
N ALA A 24 -6.31 4.36 0.51
CA ALA A 24 -5.38 5.43 0.83
C ALA A 24 -6.08 6.45 1.75
N LYS A 25 -5.33 7.04 2.68
CA LYS A 25 -5.89 8.09 3.53
C LYS A 25 -6.10 9.36 2.69
N SER A 26 -7.32 9.88 2.65
CA SER A 26 -7.66 11.12 1.94
C SER A 26 -8.48 12.05 2.86
N GLY A 27 -7.79 12.98 3.51
CA GLY A 27 -8.39 13.93 4.44
C GLY A 27 -8.74 13.31 5.81
N PRO A 28 -9.91 13.63 6.39
CA PRO A 28 -10.36 13.05 7.67
C PRO A 28 -10.75 11.57 7.57
N TRP A 29 -11.01 11.06 6.36
CA TRP A 29 -11.41 9.68 6.10
C TRP A 29 -10.39 9.00 5.17
N GLY A 30 -10.54 7.68 4.95
CA GLY A 30 -9.84 6.99 3.88
C GLY A 30 -10.70 6.91 2.63
N LYS A 31 -10.05 7.01 1.46
CA LYS A 31 -10.64 6.83 0.14
C LYS A 31 -10.12 5.52 -0.43
N THR A 32 -11.00 4.72 -1.03
CA THR A 32 -10.57 3.61 -1.87
C THR A 32 -10.23 4.18 -3.24
N CYS A 33 -8.95 4.22 -3.58
CA CYS A 33 -8.49 4.62 -4.91
C CYS A 33 -8.47 3.39 -5.80
N ARG A 34 -9.23 3.43 -6.89
CA ARG A 34 -9.19 2.42 -7.94
C ARG A 34 -8.16 2.81 -9.00
N ARG A 35 -7.47 1.82 -9.55
CA ARG A 35 -6.49 2.03 -10.62
C ARG A 35 -7.10 2.73 -11.84
N GLU A 36 -8.38 2.47 -12.12
CA GLU A 36 -9.11 3.00 -13.29
C GLU A 36 -9.65 4.42 -13.10
N GLU A 37 -9.95 4.83 -11.86
CA GLU A 37 -10.47 6.16 -11.56
C GLU A 37 -9.34 7.18 -11.37
N ASP A 38 -8.35 6.82 -10.54
CA ASP A 38 -7.27 7.71 -10.13
C ASP A 38 -5.95 6.93 -10.13
N THR A 39 -5.43 6.67 -11.33
CA THR A 39 -4.19 5.91 -11.52
C THR A 39 -3.02 6.52 -10.74
N PHE A 40 -2.91 7.85 -10.69
CA PHE A 40 -1.80 8.51 -10.00
C PHE A 40 -1.86 8.33 -8.48
N GLU A 41 -3.04 8.49 -7.86
CA GLU A 41 -3.21 8.27 -6.42
C GLU A 41 -3.01 6.79 -6.07
N TYR A 42 -3.50 5.88 -6.90
CA TYR A 42 -3.33 4.43 -6.73
C TYR A 42 -1.85 4.04 -6.69
N TRP A 43 -1.08 4.42 -7.71
CA TRP A 43 0.34 4.10 -7.78
C TRP A 43 1.15 4.82 -6.70
N GLY A 44 0.80 6.07 -6.37
CA GLY A 44 1.42 6.80 -5.27
C GLY A 44 1.29 6.05 -3.94
N ALA A 45 0.08 5.59 -3.60
CA ALA A 45 -0.14 4.81 -2.39
C ALA A 45 0.62 3.47 -2.40
N ILE A 46 0.64 2.76 -3.54
CA ILE A 46 1.41 1.51 -3.69
C ILE A 46 2.90 1.74 -3.45
N VAL A 47 3.49 2.78 -4.06
CA VAL A 47 4.92 3.11 -3.89
C VAL A 47 5.25 3.38 -2.43
N VAL A 48 4.41 4.13 -1.72
CA VAL A 48 4.60 4.39 -0.28
C VAL A 48 4.54 3.08 0.52
N TYR A 49 3.56 2.21 0.27
CA TYR A 49 3.46 0.94 0.98
C TYR A 49 4.64 0.01 0.70
N VAL A 50 5.09 -0.07 -0.55
CA VAL A 50 6.30 -0.82 -0.91
C VAL A 50 7.53 -0.26 -0.21
N GLY A 51 7.68 1.07 -0.15
CA GLY A 51 8.76 1.72 0.60
C GLY A 51 8.76 1.35 2.09
N ILE A 52 7.59 1.30 2.71
CA ILE A 52 7.44 0.87 4.12
C ILE A 52 7.78 -0.62 4.28
N VAL A 53 7.34 -1.49 3.36
CA VAL A 53 7.74 -2.91 3.36
C VAL A 53 9.26 -3.02 3.35
N LEU A 54 9.94 -2.33 2.43
CA LEU A 54 11.40 -2.34 2.37
C LEU A 54 12.03 -1.82 3.67
N ALA A 55 11.53 -0.71 4.22
CA ALA A 55 12.02 -0.20 5.50
C ALA A 55 11.88 -1.23 6.64
N LEU A 56 10.74 -1.93 6.72
CA LEU A 56 10.47 -2.95 7.75
C LEU A 56 11.34 -4.21 7.60
N PHE A 57 11.85 -4.49 6.40
CA PHE A 57 12.69 -5.67 6.15
C PHE A 57 14.19 -5.37 6.22
N PHE A 58 14.62 -4.20 5.75
CA PHE A 58 16.02 -3.86 5.56
C PHE A 58 16.57 -2.91 6.64
N TRP A 59 15.73 -2.06 7.23
CA TRP A 59 16.17 -1.06 8.20
C TRP A 59 15.94 -1.48 9.65
N PHE A 60 14.87 -2.24 9.91
CA PHE A 60 14.47 -2.73 11.24
C PHE A 60 14.70 -4.23 11.42
#